data_AF-A0ABD6FI14-F1
#
_entry.id   AF-A0ABD6FI14-F1
#
_cell.length_a   1.000
_cell.length_b   1.000
_cell.length_c   1.000
_cell.angle_alpha   90.00
_cell.angle_beta   90.00
_cell.angle_gamma   90.00
#
_symmetry.space_group_name_H-M   'P 1'
#
loop_
_entity.id
_entity.type
_entity.pdbx_description
1 polymer ?
#
loop_
_entity_poly.entity_id
_entity_poly.type
_entity_poly.pdbx_seq_one_letter_code
_entity_poly.pdbx_strand_id
1 'polypeptide(L)'
;MKRSLLALGGIGALTTAGLVMMPSPAAQAHGHVESPPSRQAQCRNGTVECGPIVYEPQSVEGPKGQRNCSAGDARWAELDDDSKGWVATPVGDQVTFTWRFTAPHSTANFEYYIGGDLLATIEMRGERPAETVSHVIDLSRYSGRQKVLAVWNIGDTSNAFYSCVDLDIGGDGGIGGDAGSYIPSPSHLSGAAHGQMDEPSANDTGDGTPTLHGEHGEHAGHDSHGTPGTDGSPDHPEGHDNSGGGPSTGAPSDDTSGGPSDGSAGGTPAGFHEPWRPIWPEPTSRSVSAWQPGVSYAAGDRVTHHGVTYRCWQAHTSQADWEPQNTPALWIRES
;
A
#
# COMPACT_ATOMS: atom_id res chain seq x y z
N MET A 1 78.02 -8.69 46.38
CA MET A 1 76.86 -9.24 47.10
C MET A 1 75.62 -9.01 46.25
N LYS A 2 74.83 -10.05 46.03
CA LYS A 2 73.57 -10.06 45.25
C LYS A 2 72.45 -9.28 45.98
N ARG A 3 71.43 -8.85 45.20
CA ARG A 3 69.99 -8.58 45.48
C ARG A 3 69.59 -7.17 45.02
N SER A 4 68.44 -6.88 44.42
CA SER A 4 67.32 -7.62 43.82
C SER A 4 66.40 -6.56 43.17
N LEU A 5 65.82 -6.90 42.02
CA LEU A 5 64.47 -6.60 41.52
C LEU A 5 63.84 -5.20 41.73
N LEU A 6 63.38 -4.60 40.62
CA LEU A 6 61.95 -4.33 40.39
C LEU A 6 61.73 -3.90 38.93
N ALA A 7 61.14 -4.81 38.15
CA ALA A 7 60.52 -4.49 36.86
C ALA A 7 59.10 -3.98 37.14
N LEU A 8 58.78 -2.78 36.69
CA LEU A 8 57.42 -2.28 36.59
C LEU A 8 57.00 -2.39 35.13
N GLY A 9 56.26 -3.47 34.82
CA GLY A 9 55.49 -3.59 33.59
C GLY A 9 54.28 -2.67 33.66
N GLY A 10 54.22 -1.67 32.77
CA GLY A 10 53.02 -0.90 32.52
C GLY A 10 52.19 -1.60 31.45
N ILE A 11 51.14 -2.31 31.85
CA ILE A 11 50.07 -2.74 30.95
C ILE A 11 49.16 -1.53 30.74
N GLY A 12 49.33 -0.83 29.62
CA GLY A 12 48.38 0.17 29.18
C GLY A 12 47.09 -0.51 28.74
N ALA A 13 46.05 -0.45 29.57
CA ALA A 13 44.72 -0.86 29.18
C ALA A 13 44.16 0.16 28.17
N LEU A 14 44.22 -0.17 26.86
CA LEU A 14 43.39 0.50 25.86
C LEU A 14 41.94 0.09 26.14
N THR A 15 41.20 0.93 26.86
CA THR A 15 39.74 0.83 26.88
C THR A 15 39.24 1.33 25.53
N THR A 16 38.99 0.42 24.58
CA THR A 16 38.15 0.72 23.43
C THR A 16 36.76 1.05 23.96
N ALA A 17 36.45 2.35 24.08
CA ALA A 17 35.08 2.81 24.19
C ALA A 17 34.38 2.44 22.88
N GLY A 18 33.75 1.26 22.85
CA GLY A 18 32.89 0.85 21.75
C GLY A 18 31.77 1.87 21.64
N LEU A 19 31.77 2.62 20.54
CA LEU A 19 30.66 3.49 20.19
C LEU A 19 29.45 2.58 19.94
N VAL A 20 28.61 2.42 20.96
CA VAL A 20 27.32 1.76 20.82
C VAL A 20 26.48 2.67 19.92
N MET A 21 26.36 2.31 18.64
CA MET A 21 25.37 2.91 17.76
C MET A 21 24.00 2.49 18.30
N MET A 22 23.36 3.38 19.06
CA MET A 22 21.96 3.23 19.36
C MET A 22 21.20 3.39 18.03
N PRO A 23 20.33 2.45 17.66
CA PRO A 23 19.49 2.63 16.48
C PRO A 23 18.65 3.89 16.68
N SER A 24 18.75 4.85 15.77
CA SER A 24 17.87 6.02 15.77
C SER A 24 16.42 5.52 15.69
N PRO A 25 15.49 6.04 16.51
CA PRO A 25 14.08 5.71 16.35
C PRO A 25 13.66 6.01 14.91
N ALA A 26 12.90 5.11 14.29
CA ALA A 26 12.35 5.32 12.97
C ALA A 26 11.63 6.67 12.98
N ALA A 27 12.05 7.57 12.12
CA ALA A 27 11.49 8.89 12.06
C ALA A 27 10.09 8.76 11.44
N GLN A 28 9.04 8.85 12.27
CA GLN A 28 7.66 8.59 11.88
C GLN A 28 7.22 9.63 10.83
N ALA A 29 7.11 9.19 9.58
CA ALA A 29 6.56 9.94 8.46
C ALA A 29 5.23 9.28 8.08
N HIS A 30 4.22 10.06 7.70
CA HIS A 30 2.93 9.49 7.32
C HIS A 30 2.18 10.42 6.36
N GLY A 31 1.74 9.88 5.23
CA GLY A 31 0.93 10.59 4.26
C GLY A 31 0.56 9.75 3.05
N HIS A 32 -0.43 10.23 2.31
CA HIS A 32 -0.89 9.62 1.06
C HIS A 32 -1.50 10.68 0.15
N VAL A 33 -1.69 10.33 -1.13
CA VAL A 33 -2.47 11.17 -2.05
C VAL A 33 -3.96 11.05 -1.72
N GLU A 34 -4.59 12.16 -1.38
CA GLU A 34 -6.03 12.22 -1.07
C GLU A 34 -6.88 12.62 -2.29
N SER A 35 -6.30 13.35 -3.26
CA SER A 35 -6.99 13.76 -4.49
C SER A 35 -6.06 13.80 -5.71
N PRO A 36 -6.43 13.23 -6.86
CA PRO A 36 -7.52 12.26 -7.02
C PRO A 36 -7.32 11.08 -6.06
N PRO A 37 -8.41 10.41 -5.60
CA PRO A 37 -8.32 9.45 -4.52
C PRO A 37 -7.42 8.28 -4.92
N SER A 38 -6.31 8.12 -4.20
CA SER A 38 -5.46 6.95 -4.29
C SER A 38 -6.20 5.67 -3.89
N ARG A 39 -5.66 4.50 -4.22
CA ARG A 39 -6.23 3.21 -3.84
C ARG A 39 -6.48 3.11 -2.34
N GLN A 40 -5.51 3.49 -1.52
CA GLN A 40 -5.69 3.54 -0.06
C GLN A 40 -6.74 4.56 0.40
N ALA A 41 -6.91 5.69 -0.31
CA ALA A 41 -7.98 6.65 -0.02
C ALA A 41 -9.37 6.09 -0.41
N GLN A 42 -9.49 5.39 -1.55
CA GLN A 42 -10.70 4.68 -1.96
C GLN A 42 -11.10 3.61 -0.94
N CYS A 43 -10.13 2.86 -0.41
CA CYS A 43 -10.34 1.93 0.69
C CYS A 43 -10.93 2.63 1.92
N ARG A 44 -10.27 3.68 2.42
CA ARG A 44 -10.74 4.42 3.60
C ARG A 44 -12.13 5.03 3.41
N ASN A 45 -12.45 5.47 2.19
CA ASN A 45 -13.75 6.06 1.87
C ASN A 45 -14.85 5.01 1.63
N GLY A 46 -14.51 3.71 1.64
CA GLY A 46 -15.45 2.62 1.35
C GLY A 46 -15.86 2.53 -0.12
N THR A 47 -15.13 3.19 -1.04
CA THR A 47 -15.36 3.10 -2.49
C THR A 47 -14.98 1.71 -3.01
N VAL A 48 -13.92 1.13 -2.45
CA VAL A 48 -13.48 -0.24 -2.72
C VAL A 48 -13.40 -0.96 -1.39
N GLU A 49 -13.95 -2.18 -1.33
CA GLU A 49 -13.84 -3.00 -0.13
C GLU A 49 -12.38 -3.44 0.07
N CYS A 50 -11.84 -3.10 1.23
CA CYS A 50 -10.45 -3.35 1.56
C CYS A 50 -10.31 -3.89 2.99
N GLY A 51 -9.16 -4.52 3.24
CA GLY A 51 -8.78 -5.03 4.55
C GLY A 51 -8.21 -3.92 5.45
N PRO A 52 -7.08 -4.17 6.15
CA PRO A 52 -6.62 -3.29 7.22
C PRO A 52 -6.25 -1.87 6.78
N ILE A 53 -5.96 -1.64 5.49
CA ILE A 53 -5.51 -0.34 4.99
C ILE A 53 -6.56 0.78 5.18
N VAL A 54 -7.84 0.41 5.32
CA VAL A 54 -8.94 1.36 5.59
C VAL A 54 -8.70 2.21 6.85
N TYR A 55 -7.97 1.67 7.83
CA TYR A 55 -7.71 2.32 9.11
C TYR A 55 -6.49 3.25 9.08
N GLU A 56 -5.61 3.09 8.11
CA GLU A 56 -4.32 3.78 8.07
C GLU A 56 -3.76 4.00 6.64
N PRO A 57 -4.50 4.68 5.76
CA PRO A 57 -4.04 4.91 4.38
C PRO A 57 -2.70 5.67 4.30
N GLN A 58 -2.35 6.41 5.35
CA GLN A 58 -1.11 7.15 5.46
C GLN A 58 0.15 6.29 5.69
N SER A 59 0.01 4.97 5.88
CA SER A 59 1.07 4.07 6.38
C SER A 59 1.67 3.14 5.30
N VAL A 60 1.47 3.46 4.02
CA VAL A 60 2.03 2.65 2.92
C VAL A 60 3.50 3.01 2.69
N GLU A 61 4.33 2.59 3.64
CA GLU A 61 5.77 2.84 3.71
C GLU A 61 6.58 1.61 3.28
N GLY A 62 7.67 1.83 2.55
CA GLY A 62 8.64 0.78 2.27
C GLY A 62 10.00 1.35 1.82
N PRO A 63 10.98 0.49 1.53
CA PRO A 63 12.28 0.92 1.02
C PRO A 63 12.12 1.79 -0.24
N LYS A 64 12.99 2.77 -0.45
CA LYS A 64 13.02 3.58 -1.68
C LYS A 64 13.23 2.71 -2.93
N GLY A 65 12.66 3.15 -4.05
CA GLY A 65 12.87 2.53 -5.37
C GLY A 65 11.84 1.48 -5.77
N GLN A 66 10.81 1.25 -4.96
CA GLN A 66 9.72 0.34 -5.34
C GLN A 66 8.91 0.93 -6.52
N ARG A 67 8.27 0.03 -7.26
CA ARG A 67 7.37 0.34 -8.40
C ARG A 67 6.02 -0.36 -8.28
N ASN A 68 5.64 -0.72 -7.05
CA ASN A 68 4.36 -1.32 -6.70
C ASN A 68 3.55 -0.37 -5.79
N CYS A 69 2.27 -0.64 -5.63
CA CYS A 69 1.34 0.17 -4.83
C CYS A 69 1.41 -0.14 -3.34
N SER A 70 1.87 -1.34 -2.96
CA SER A 70 1.97 -1.79 -1.57
C SER A 70 3.25 -1.36 -0.84
N ALA A 71 4.17 -0.68 -1.54
CA ALA A 71 5.55 -0.43 -1.07
C ALA A 71 6.39 -1.70 -0.81
N GLY A 72 5.94 -2.87 -1.28
CA GLY A 72 6.54 -4.17 -0.97
C GLY A 72 6.16 -4.72 0.40
N ASP A 73 5.16 -4.13 1.06
CA ASP A 73 4.63 -4.61 2.34
C ASP A 73 3.44 -5.55 2.11
N ALA A 74 3.57 -6.80 2.54
CA ALA A 74 2.53 -7.81 2.38
C ALA A 74 1.20 -7.45 3.08
N ARG A 75 1.22 -6.59 4.11
CA ARG A 75 0.01 -6.07 4.77
C ARG A 75 -0.86 -5.28 3.79
N TRP A 76 -0.24 -4.66 2.80
CA TRP A 76 -0.87 -3.78 1.80
C TRP A 76 -0.95 -4.42 0.41
N ALA A 77 -0.72 -5.73 0.30
CA ALA A 77 -0.69 -6.44 -0.99
C ALA A 77 -1.98 -6.28 -1.82
N GLU A 78 -3.12 -6.03 -1.17
CA GLU A 78 -4.38 -5.76 -1.88
C GLU A 78 -4.34 -4.48 -2.74
N LEU A 79 -3.47 -3.51 -2.42
CA LEU A 79 -3.29 -2.30 -3.23
C LEU A 79 -2.65 -2.61 -4.58
N ASP A 80 -1.94 -3.74 -4.70
CA ASP A 80 -1.35 -4.21 -5.95
C ASP A 80 -2.33 -5.01 -6.81
N ASP A 81 -3.46 -5.44 -6.25
CA ASP A 81 -4.46 -6.24 -6.96
C ASP A 81 -5.29 -5.37 -7.91
N ASP A 82 -4.97 -5.47 -9.20
CA ASP A 82 -5.66 -4.76 -10.28
C ASP A 82 -7.04 -5.31 -10.63
N SER A 83 -7.40 -6.49 -10.11
CA SER A 83 -8.73 -7.06 -10.31
C SER A 83 -9.78 -6.47 -9.36
N LYS A 84 -9.36 -5.72 -8.34
CA LYS A 84 -10.28 -4.97 -7.48
C LYS A 84 -10.96 -3.85 -8.27
N GLY A 85 -12.16 -3.47 -7.83
CA GLY A 85 -13.00 -2.45 -8.47
C GLY A 85 -12.52 -1.01 -8.33
N TRP A 86 -11.21 -0.74 -8.49
CA TRP A 86 -10.63 0.60 -8.40
C TRP A 86 -11.28 1.55 -9.39
N VAL A 87 -11.89 2.62 -8.85
CA VAL A 87 -12.56 3.63 -9.65
C VAL A 87 -11.52 4.60 -10.18
N ALA A 88 -11.43 4.69 -11.51
CA ALA A 88 -10.55 5.64 -12.17
C ALA A 88 -11.17 7.04 -12.16
N THR A 89 -10.37 8.07 -11.85
CA THR A 89 -10.84 9.46 -11.90
C THR A 89 -10.67 10.03 -13.31
N PRO A 90 -11.73 10.55 -13.97
CA PRO A 90 -11.62 11.21 -15.26
C PRO A 90 -10.78 12.49 -15.14
N VAL A 91 -9.79 12.65 -16.01
CA VAL A 91 -8.90 13.82 -16.05
C VAL A 91 -8.58 14.22 -17.48
N GLY A 92 -8.15 15.47 -17.68
CA GLY A 92 -7.62 15.94 -18.96
C GLY A 92 -6.16 15.52 -19.17
N ASP A 93 -5.44 16.28 -19.98
CA ASP A 93 -4.00 16.14 -20.22
C ASP A 93 -3.12 16.62 -19.05
N GLN A 94 -3.72 17.13 -17.98
CA GLN A 94 -3.04 17.55 -16.77
C GLN A 94 -3.88 17.21 -15.54
N VAL A 95 -3.22 16.86 -14.44
CA VAL A 95 -3.89 16.54 -13.17
C VAL A 95 -3.15 17.20 -12.00
N THR A 96 -3.91 17.61 -10.98
CA THR A 96 -3.35 18.09 -9.71
C THR A 96 -3.45 17.00 -8.67
N PHE A 97 -2.31 16.43 -8.25
CA PHE A 97 -2.24 15.52 -7.11
C PHE A 97 -2.10 16.31 -5.81
N THR A 98 -2.95 16.02 -4.85
CA THR A 98 -2.93 16.60 -3.50
C THR A 98 -2.57 15.53 -2.49
N TRP A 99 -1.42 15.71 -1.85
CA TRP A 99 -0.98 14.89 -0.73
C TRP A 99 -1.49 15.47 0.58
N ARG A 100 -1.86 14.58 1.50
CA ARG A 100 -2.13 14.91 2.90
C ARG A 100 -1.18 14.13 3.81
N PHE A 101 -0.52 14.85 4.72
CA PHE A 101 0.40 14.27 5.69
C PHE A 101 -0.17 14.37 7.10
N THR A 102 -0.24 13.26 7.82
CA THR A 102 -0.53 13.26 9.27
C THR A 102 0.74 13.47 10.09
N ALA A 103 1.90 13.10 9.52
CA ALA A 103 3.22 13.41 10.05
C ALA A 103 4.14 13.85 8.90
N PRO A 104 4.18 15.15 8.57
CA PRO A 104 5.11 15.66 7.57
C PRO A 104 6.56 15.37 8.00
N HIS A 105 7.47 15.12 7.05
CA HIS A 105 8.84 14.71 7.33
C HIS A 105 9.86 15.44 6.45
N SER A 106 11.14 15.42 6.83
CA SER A 106 12.22 15.77 5.92
C SER A 106 12.02 15.05 4.60
N THR A 107 12.02 15.76 3.47
CA THR A 107 11.63 15.19 2.17
C THR A 107 12.75 15.40 1.17
N ALA A 108 13.20 14.32 0.52
CA ALA A 108 14.13 14.42 -0.60
C ALA A 108 13.40 15.02 -1.81
N ASN A 109 12.37 14.32 -2.28
CA ASN A 109 11.55 14.72 -3.41
C ASN A 109 10.22 13.95 -3.45
N PHE A 110 9.36 14.35 -4.37
CA PHE A 110 8.22 13.56 -4.82
C PHE A 110 8.45 13.13 -6.27
N GLU A 111 8.06 11.91 -6.61
CA GLU A 111 8.16 11.38 -7.97
C GLU A 111 6.81 10.80 -8.42
N TYR A 112 6.54 10.89 -9.72
CA TYR A 112 5.29 10.43 -10.33
C TYR A 112 5.61 9.55 -11.53
N TYR A 113 4.99 8.37 -11.61
CA TYR A 113 5.25 7.39 -12.66
C TYR A 113 3.96 6.85 -13.27
N ILE A 114 4.00 6.53 -14.57
CA ILE A 114 3.08 5.56 -15.20
C ILE A 114 3.93 4.39 -15.69
N GLY A 115 3.67 3.20 -15.16
CA GLY A 115 4.54 2.03 -15.43
C GLY A 115 5.99 2.32 -15.04
N GLY A 116 6.91 2.26 -16.02
CA GLY A 116 8.33 2.57 -15.84
C GLY A 116 8.71 4.03 -16.12
N ASP A 117 7.79 4.83 -16.64
CA ASP A 117 8.09 6.16 -17.16
C ASP A 117 7.92 7.21 -16.07
N LEU A 118 9.00 7.95 -15.78
CA LEU A 118 8.98 9.09 -14.86
C LEU A 118 8.29 10.29 -15.52
N LEU A 119 7.18 10.72 -14.93
CA LEU A 119 6.42 11.89 -15.36
C LEU A 119 7.03 13.19 -14.84
N ALA A 120 7.34 13.23 -13.54
CA ALA A 120 7.89 14.41 -12.88
C ALA A 120 8.62 14.06 -11.59
N THR A 121 9.58 14.91 -11.24
CA THR A 121 10.24 14.96 -9.93
C THR A 121 10.11 16.36 -9.35
N ILE A 122 9.72 16.45 -8.08
CA ILE A 122 9.55 17.71 -7.34
C ILE A 122 10.52 17.68 -6.17
N GLU A 123 11.60 18.44 -6.30
CA GLU A 123 12.69 18.49 -5.34
C GLU A 123 12.33 19.30 -4.11
N MET A 124 12.56 18.71 -2.92
CA MET A 124 12.37 19.37 -1.62
C MET A 124 13.70 19.55 -0.88
N ARG A 125 14.77 18.83 -1.25
CA ARG A 125 16.14 19.00 -0.73
C ARG A 125 16.24 18.93 0.81
N GLY A 126 15.43 18.08 1.43
CA GLY A 126 15.38 17.89 2.88
C GLY A 126 14.44 18.84 3.61
N GLU A 127 13.77 19.77 2.90
CA GLU A 127 12.73 20.59 3.50
C GLU A 127 11.52 19.73 3.91
N ARG A 128 10.83 20.17 4.96
CA ARG A 128 9.61 19.54 5.45
C ARG A 128 8.40 20.15 4.73
N PRO A 129 7.55 19.36 4.06
CA PRO A 129 6.39 19.89 3.37
C PRO A 129 5.36 20.42 4.37
N ALA A 130 4.48 21.31 3.89
CA ALA A 130 3.26 21.64 4.61
C ALA A 130 2.38 20.38 4.79
N GLU A 131 1.42 20.41 5.71
CA GLU A 131 0.49 19.28 5.94
C GLU A 131 -0.30 18.86 4.69
N THR A 132 -0.45 19.79 3.75
CA THR A 132 -1.03 19.54 2.43
C THR A 132 -0.16 20.20 1.38
N VAL A 133 0.16 19.46 0.33
CA VAL A 133 0.84 19.99 -0.86
C VAL A 133 0.11 19.52 -2.11
N SER A 134 0.10 20.36 -3.14
CA SER A 134 -0.52 20.06 -4.42
C SER A 134 0.50 20.20 -5.54
N HIS A 135 0.53 19.21 -6.42
CA HIS A 135 1.49 19.10 -7.52
C HIS A 135 0.74 18.91 -8.83
N VAL A 136 1.07 19.74 -9.81
CA VAL A 136 0.48 19.68 -11.14
C VAL A 136 1.37 18.82 -12.04
N ILE A 137 0.80 17.77 -12.63
CA ILE A 137 1.52 16.77 -13.41
C ILE A 137 0.94 16.73 -14.83
N ASP A 138 1.83 16.84 -15.81
CA ASP A 138 1.53 16.70 -17.24
C ASP A 138 1.32 15.22 -17.60
N LEU A 139 0.20 14.95 -18.26
CA LEU A 139 -0.24 13.65 -18.73
C LEU A 139 -0.46 13.61 -20.25
N SER A 140 -0.11 14.68 -20.98
CA SER A 140 -0.36 14.85 -22.42
C SER A 140 0.15 13.72 -23.33
N ARG A 141 1.08 12.89 -22.82
CA ARG A 141 1.64 11.73 -23.53
C ARG A 141 0.85 10.44 -23.34
N TYR A 142 -0.18 10.46 -22.51
CA TYR A 142 -0.97 9.30 -22.13
C TYR A 142 -2.47 9.53 -22.38
N SER A 143 -3.20 8.43 -22.51
CA SER A 143 -4.66 8.44 -22.65
C SER A 143 -5.27 7.15 -22.09
N GLY A 144 -6.59 7.16 -21.90
CA GLY A 144 -7.37 6.07 -21.35
C GLY A 144 -7.04 5.76 -19.89
N ARG A 145 -7.43 4.56 -19.45
CA ARG A 145 -7.21 4.12 -18.06
C ARG A 145 -5.72 3.89 -17.81
N GLN A 146 -5.16 4.69 -16.91
CA GLN A 146 -3.77 4.60 -16.47
C GLN A 146 -3.69 4.51 -14.94
N LYS A 147 -2.61 3.91 -14.44
CA LYS A 147 -2.28 3.90 -13.01
C LYS A 147 -1.05 4.77 -12.80
N VAL A 148 -1.21 5.85 -12.04
CA VAL A 148 -0.10 6.70 -11.62
C VAL A 148 0.39 6.23 -10.26
N LEU A 149 1.70 5.95 -10.15
CA LEU A 149 2.37 5.75 -8.87
C LEU A 149 2.98 7.09 -8.43
N ALA A 150 2.49 7.63 -7.32
CA ALA A 150 3.06 8.77 -6.64
C ALA A 150 3.92 8.30 -5.47
N VAL A 151 5.17 8.76 -5.43
CA VAL A 151 6.18 8.37 -4.44
C VAL A 151 6.64 9.59 -3.67
N TRP A 152 6.57 9.53 -2.34
CA TRP A 152 7.14 10.53 -1.45
C TRP A 152 8.44 9.98 -0.84
N ASN A 153 9.58 10.44 -1.33
CA ASN A 153 10.89 9.99 -0.86
C ASN A 153 11.33 10.79 0.38
N ILE A 154 11.49 10.10 1.51
CA ILE A 154 11.89 10.73 2.77
C ILE A 154 13.36 11.17 2.70
N GLY A 155 13.67 12.36 3.22
CA GLY A 155 14.99 13.00 3.08
C GLY A 155 16.10 12.34 3.90
N ASP A 156 15.77 11.87 5.09
CA ASP A 156 16.72 11.42 6.12
C ASP A 156 16.54 9.95 6.54
N THR A 157 15.72 9.18 5.80
CA THR A 157 15.59 7.72 5.96
C THR A 157 15.83 6.98 4.64
N SER A 158 15.88 5.65 4.68
CA SER A 158 15.94 4.79 3.49
C SER A 158 14.58 4.51 2.86
N ASN A 159 13.50 5.06 3.41
CA ASN A 159 12.12 4.71 3.05
C ASN A 159 11.43 5.80 2.23
N ALA A 160 10.30 5.41 1.64
CA ALA A 160 9.38 6.27 0.91
C ALA A 160 7.93 5.81 1.15
N PHE A 161 6.99 6.71 0.85
CA PHE A 161 5.56 6.43 0.88
C PHE A 161 5.00 6.33 -0.54
N TYR A 162 4.11 5.37 -0.75
CA TYR A 162 3.64 4.99 -2.08
C TYR A 162 2.12 5.12 -2.18
N SER A 163 1.63 5.82 -3.19
CA SER A 163 0.21 5.97 -3.49
C SER A 163 -0.06 5.72 -4.97
N CYS A 164 -0.78 4.64 -5.28
CA CYS A 164 -1.30 4.42 -6.62
C CYS A 164 -2.63 5.15 -6.79
N VAL A 165 -2.82 5.79 -7.95
CA VAL A 165 -4.03 6.52 -8.32
C VAL A 165 -4.45 6.05 -9.71
N ASP A 166 -5.65 5.50 -9.82
CA ASP A 166 -6.23 5.10 -11.10
C ASP A 166 -6.90 6.33 -11.75
N LEU A 167 -6.51 6.64 -12.98
CA LEU A 167 -6.99 7.78 -13.76
C LEU A 167 -7.57 7.30 -15.09
N ASP A 168 -8.53 8.04 -15.62
CA ASP A 168 -9.00 7.89 -16.99
C ASP A 168 -8.67 9.17 -17.76
N ILE A 169 -7.59 9.13 -18.54
CA ILE A 169 -6.92 10.31 -19.11
C ILE A 169 -7.51 10.60 -20.50
N GLY A 170 -8.01 11.82 -20.69
CA GLY A 170 -8.68 12.20 -21.92
C GLY A 170 -10.05 11.54 -22.10
N GLY A 171 -10.54 10.81 -21.08
CA GLY A 171 -11.94 10.48 -20.97
C GLY A 171 -12.68 11.77 -20.65
N ASP A 172 -13.41 12.30 -21.62
CA ASP A 172 -14.43 13.31 -21.41
C ASP A 172 -15.30 12.82 -20.26
N GLY A 173 -15.26 13.50 -19.11
CA GLY A 173 -16.04 13.17 -17.91
C GLY A 173 -17.54 13.35 -18.15
N GLY A 174 -18.07 12.60 -19.11
CA GLY A 174 -19.32 12.81 -19.80
C GLY A 174 -20.52 12.64 -18.87
N ILE A 175 -20.92 13.75 -18.27
CA ILE A 175 -22.32 14.15 -18.41
C ILE A 175 -22.49 14.57 -19.87
N GLY A 176 -22.87 13.63 -20.73
CA GLY A 176 -23.08 13.88 -22.15
C GLY A 176 -23.38 12.57 -22.87
N GLY A 177 -24.67 12.30 -23.07
CA GLY A 177 -25.15 10.99 -23.48
C GLY A 177 -24.72 10.54 -24.88
N ASP A 178 -24.40 9.26 -24.96
CA ASP A 178 -24.93 8.41 -26.02
C ASP A 178 -25.55 7.14 -25.42
N ALA A 179 -26.66 6.73 -26.03
CA ALA A 179 -27.31 5.49 -25.73
C ALA A 179 -26.54 4.38 -26.45
N GLY A 180 -25.78 3.58 -25.70
CA GLY A 180 -24.88 2.59 -26.27
C GLY A 180 -24.57 1.38 -25.39
N SER A 181 -25.57 0.83 -24.70
CA SER A 181 -25.56 -0.55 -24.20
C SER A 181 -24.54 -0.92 -23.09
N TYR A 182 -24.81 -0.45 -21.87
CA TYR A 182 -24.59 -1.30 -20.67
C TYR A 182 -25.78 -1.12 -19.72
N ILE A 183 -26.87 -1.84 -20.00
CA ILE A 183 -27.94 -2.04 -19.01
C ILE A 183 -27.55 -3.29 -18.21
N PRO A 184 -27.11 -3.20 -16.94
CA PRO A 184 -27.16 -4.35 -16.07
C PRO A 184 -28.64 -4.66 -15.80
N SER A 185 -29.09 -5.85 -16.23
CA SER A 185 -30.41 -6.39 -15.92
C SER A 185 -30.69 -6.35 -14.41
N PRO A 186 -31.73 -5.66 -13.93
CA PRO A 186 -32.22 -5.84 -12.57
C PRO A 186 -33.28 -6.95 -12.59
N SER A 187 -32.84 -8.19 -12.46
CA SER A 187 -33.72 -9.25 -11.96
C SER A 187 -33.45 -9.40 -10.47
N HIS A 188 -34.54 -9.46 -9.69
CA HIS A 188 -34.60 -9.54 -8.22
C HIS A 188 -34.63 -8.18 -7.50
N LEU A 189 -35.83 -7.61 -7.41
CA LEU A 189 -36.50 -7.41 -6.12
C LEU A 189 -37.93 -6.91 -6.38
N SER A 190 -38.87 -7.85 -6.28
CA SER A 190 -40.29 -7.57 -6.06
C SER A 190 -40.44 -6.99 -4.66
N GLY A 191 -41.14 -5.86 -4.52
CA GLY A 191 -41.56 -5.40 -3.21
C GLY A 191 -42.07 -3.97 -3.12
N ALA A 192 -43.39 -3.85 -3.09
CA ALA A 192 -44.19 -2.78 -2.50
C ALA A 192 -44.48 -1.52 -3.34
N ALA A 193 -45.77 -1.44 -3.66
CA ALA A 193 -46.51 -0.33 -4.22
C ALA A 193 -46.59 0.90 -3.30
N HIS A 194 -46.77 2.09 -3.87
CA HIS A 194 -47.92 2.97 -3.58
C HIS A 194 -47.91 4.23 -4.46
N GLY A 195 -49.07 4.57 -5.02
CA GLY A 195 -49.53 5.96 -5.03
C GLY A 195 -49.31 6.78 -6.30
N GLN A 196 -50.20 6.58 -7.26
CA GLN A 196 -50.54 7.47 -8.37
C GLN A 196 -50.98 8.86 -7.89
N MET A 197 -50.54 9.92 -8.57
CA MET A 197 -51.39 11.05 -8.95
C MET A 197 -50.73 11.98 -9.98
N ASP A 198 -51.20 11.81 -11.21
CA ASP A 198 -51.67 12.82 -12.17
C ASP A 198 -50.83 14.05 -12.53
N GLU A 199 -50.49 14.08 -13.82
CA GLU A 199 -50.11 15.22 -14.65
C GLU A 199 -51.32 16.19 -14.85
N PRO A 200 -51.11 17.44 -15.34
CA PRO A 200 -51.22 17.60 -16.79
C PRO A 200 -50.28 18.62 -17.46
N SER A 201 -49.80 18.21 -18.63
CA SER A 201 -49.53 18.94 -19.88
C SER A 201 -49.93 20.43 -20.01
N ALA A 202 -49.03 21.22 -20.61
CA ALA A 202 -49.36 22.10 -21.75
C ALA A 202 -48.12 22.56 -22.55
N ASN A 203 -48.26 22.46 -23.87
CA ASN A 203 -47.52 23.09 -24.98
C ASN A 203 -46.95 24.50 -24.70
N ASP A 204 -45.82 24.84 -25.35
CA ASP A 204 -45.85 25.89 -26.38
C ASP A 204 -44.65 25.83 -27.35
N THR A 205 -45.00 26.05 -28.61
CA THR A 205 -44.24 26.28 -29.83
C THR A 205 -43.45 27.60 -29.80
N GLY A 206 -42.31 27.66 -30.50
CA GLY A 206 -41.57 28.93 -30.68
C GLY A 206 -40.39 28.84 -31.65
N ASP A 207 -40.70 29.14 -32.91
CA ASP A 207 -39.82 29.33 -34.08
C ASP A 207 -38.81 30.50 -33.93
N GLY A 208 -37.70 30.49 -34.70
CA GLY A 208 -36.76 31.62 -34.76
C GLY A 208 -35.35 31.32 -35.31
N THR A 209 -35.23 31.19 -36.64
CA THR A 209 -33.99 31.16 -37.46
C THR A 209 -33.15 32.48 -37.44
N PRO A 210 -31.91 32.50 -38.02
CA PRO A 210 -30.70 33.05 -37.40
C PRO A 210 -30.23 34.42 -37.94
N THR A 211 -29.22 35.00 -37.29
CA THR A 211 -28.42 36.12 -37.82
C THR A 211 -26.93 35.78 -37.87
N LEU A 212 -26.36 35.99 -39.06
CA LEU A 212 -24.94 35.89 -39.44
C LEU A 212 -24.15 37.10 -38.91
N HIS A 213 -22.87 36.90 -38.56
CA HIS A 213 -21.73 37.71 -39.02
C HIS A 213 -20.40 37.23 -38.40
N GLY A 214 -19.34 37.17 -39.22
CA GLY A 214 -17.97 37.41 -38.74
C GLY A 214 -16.88 36.43 -39.19
N GLU A 215 -16.46 36.54 -40.45
CA GLU A 215 -15.15 36.08 -40.96
C GLU A 215 -13.97 36.67 -40.16
N HIS A 216 -12.90 35.87 -39.98
CA HIS A 216 -11.46 36.18 -39.99
C HIS A 216 -10.76 34.84 -39.70
N GLY A 217 -9.72 34.34 -40.35
CA GLY A 217 -8.83 34.79 -41.41
C GLY A 217 -7.77 33.68 -41.56
N GLU A 218 -7.33 33.45 -42.78
CA GLU A 218 -6.47 32.34 -43.21
C GLU A 218 -5.02 32.48 -42.70
N HIS A 219 -4.36 31.37 -42.38
CA HIS A 219 -2.90 31.27 -42.46
C HIS A 219 -2.51 29.92 -43.06
N ALA A 220 -1.93 29.99 -44.25
CA ALA A 220 -1.38 28.88 -45.00
C ALA A 220 0.13 28.74 -44.76
N GLY A 221 0.59 27.47 -44.80
CA GLY A 221 1.84 27.06 -45.42
C GLY A 221 3.08 27.00 -44.51
N HIS A 222 3.63 25.80 -44.35
CA HIS A 222 5.02 25.54 -44.70
C HIS A 222 5.23 24.04 -44.97
N ASP A 223 5.82 23.77 -46.14
CA ASP A 223 6.00 22.46 -46.74
C ASP A 223 7.25 21.70 -46.24
N SER A 224 7.09 20.38 -46.23
CA SER A 224 8.00 19.24 -46.47
C SER A 224 9.51 19.42 -46.67
N HIS A 225 10.26 18.55 -45.99
CA HIS A 225 11.39 17.71 -46.49
C HIS A 225 11.40 16.45 -45.59
N GLY A 226 11.60 15.18 -45.96
CA GLY A 226 12.09 14.44 -47.12
C GLY A 226 12.73 13.15 -46.56
N THR A 227 12.33 11.96 -47.01
CA THR A 227 12.93 10.63 -46.67
C THR A 227 13.65 10.07 -47.92
N PRO A 228 14.25 8.85 -48.01
CA PRO A 228 14.76 7.86 -47.02
C PRO A 228 16.18 7.26 -47.36
N GLY A 229 16.70 6.36 -46.51
CA GLY A 229 17.72 5.31 -46.84
C GLY A 229 19.04 5.43 -46.05
N THR A 230 19.81 4.40 -45.67
CA THR A 230 19.78 2.91 -45.78
C THR A 230 20.91 2.35 -44.88
N ASP A 231 20.75 1.09 -44.45
CA ASP A 231 21.77 0.03 -44.16
C ASP A 231 22.90 0.23 -43.14
N GLY A 232 23.07 -0.80 -42.27
CA GLY A 232 24.35 -1.08 -41.63
C GLY A 232 24.33 -1.84 -40.29
N SER A 233 23.82 -3.07 -40.27
CA SER A 233 24.29 -4.11 -39.33
C SER A 233 25.61 -4.68 -39.87
N PRO A 234 26.58 -5.14 -39.05
CA PRO A 234 26.58 -6.57 -38.75
C PRO A 234 27.19 -7.01 -37.40
N ASP A 235 26.78 -8.23 -37.06
CA ASP A 235 27.53 -9.35 -36.46
C ASP A 235 27.93 -9.43 -34.98
N HIS A 236 27.47 -10.57 -34.46
CA HIS A 236 27.76 -11.38 -33.28
C HIS A 236 29.27 -11.73 -33.14
N PRO A 237 29.70 -12.31 -32.01
CA PRO A 237 29.80 -13.77 -32.02
C PRO A 237 29.37 -14.47 -30.71
N GLU A 238 28.95 -15.72 -30.94
CA GLU A 238 28.49 -16.72 -29.99
C GLU A 238 29.62 -17.32 -29.12
N GLY A 239 29.20 -17.98 -28.04
CA GLY A 239 29.82 -19.22 -27.56
C GLY A 239 30.28 -19.20 -26.11
N HIS A 240 29.55 -19.86 -25.21
CA HIS A 240 30.03 -21.09 -24.60
C HIS A 240 28.93 -21.83 -23.80
N ASP A 241 28.57 -22.95 -24.39
CA ASP A 241 28.12 -24.22 -23.85
C ASP A 241 28.70 -24.66 -22.49
N ASN A 242 27.86 -25.19 -21.59
CA ASN A 242 28.04 -26.58 -21.15
C ASN A 242 26.77 -27.18 -20.52
N SER A 243 26.59 -28.47 -20.80
CA SER A 243 25.46 -29.34 -20.45
C SER A 243 25.79 -30.29 -19.29
N GLY A 244 24.74 -30.87 -18.69
CA GLY A 244 24.79 -32.09 -17.88
C GLY A 244 24.68 -31.83 -16.37
N GLY A 245 23.89 -32.53 -15.57
CA GLY A 245 23.05 -33.70 -15.72
C GLY A 245 22.66 -34.13 -14.30
N GLY A 246 21.42 -34.59 -14.08
CA GLY A 246 21.07 -35.34 -12.85
C GLY A 246 21.71 -36.74 -12.86
N PRO A 247 21.38 -37.67 -11.92
CA PRO A 247 20.26 -37.61 -10.95
C PRO A 247 20.58 -38.14 -9.52
N SER A 248 19.57 -38.05 -8.64
CA SER A 248 19.14 -38.99 -7.58
C SER A 248 20.18 -39.68 -6.67
N THR A 249 19.98 -39.62 -5.34
CA THR A 249 19.64 -40.79 -4.48
C THR A 249 19.71 -40.46 -2.98
N GLY A 250 18.83 -41.07 -2.19
CA GLY A 250 19.21 -41.58 -0.86
C GLY A 250 18.67 -40.86 0.37
N ALA A 251 17.43 -41.17 0.77
CA ALA A 251 17.08 -41.26 2.19
C ALA A 251 17.77 -42.49 2.82
N PRO A 252 17.99 -42.47 4.14
CA PRO A 252 17.56 -43.64 4.90
C PRO A 252 16.80 -43.25 6.18
N SER A 253 15.69 -43.96 6.35
CA SER A 253 15.01 -44.25 7.61
C SER A 253 15.89 -45.15 8.47
N ASP A 254 15.89 -44.94 9.79
CA ASP A 254 16.12 -46.03 10.73
C ASP A 254 15.29 -45.86 12.01
N ASP A 255 14.71 -47.00 12.37
CA ASP A 255 13.81 -47.34 13.46
C ASP A 255 14.64 -47.79 14.68
N THR A 256 14.32 -47.32 15.90
CA THR A 256 14.41 -48.20 17.09
C THR A 256 13.54 -47.72 18.26
N SER A 257 12.39 -48.38 18.41
CA SER A 257 11.75 -48.93 19.63
C SER A 257 12.36 -48.72 21.05
N GLY A 258 11.46 -48.52 22.04
CA GLY A 258 11.70 -48.85 23.46
C GLY A 258 10.78 -48.18 24.49
N GLY A 259 9.64 -48.82 24.85
CA GLY A 259 8.85 -48.51 26.07
C GLY A 259 9.53 -49.03 27.37
N PRO A 260 8.96 -48.80 28.57
CA PRO A 260 7.74 -49.53 28.95
C PRO A 260 6.71 -48.76 29.82
N SER A 261 5.62 -49.48 30.02
CA SER A 261 4.28 -49.23 30.57
C SER A 261 4.13 -49.26 32.10
N ASP A 262 3.09 -48.56 32.58
CA ASP A 262 2.14 -48.92 33.65
C ASP A 262 0.89 -48.02 33.43
N GLY A 263 -0.39 -48.40 33.55
CA GLY A 263 -1.06 -49.57 34.08
C GLY A 263 -2.30 -49.13 34.87
N SER A 264 -3.51 -49.47 34.38
CA SER A 264 -4.83 -49.52 35.09
C SER A 264 -5.55 -48.21 35.44
N ALA A 265 -6.89 -48.08 35.48
CA ALA A 265 -8.07 -48.78 34.94
C ALA A 265 -9.31 -47.99 35.44
N GLY A 266 -10.43 -47.99 34.70
CA GLY A 266 -11.74 -47.54 35.21
C GLY A 266 -12.65 -46.99 34.10
N GLY A 267 -13.66 -47.76 33.69
CA GLY A 267 -14.37 -47.58 32.42
C GLY A 267 -15.77 -46.94 32.43
N THR A 268 -16.16 -46.57 31.19
CA THR A 268 -17.49 -46.57 30.51
C THR A 268 -18.60 -45.58 30.90
N PRO A 269 -19.53 -45.20 29.97
CA PRO A 269 -19.44 -45.15 28.50
C PRO A 269 -20.03 -43.89 27.82
N ALA A 270 -19.52 -43.62 26.60
CA ALA A 270 -20.19 -43.10 25.39
C ALA A 270 -21.23 -41.96 25.49
N GLY A 271 -20.77 -40.75 25.13
CA GLY A 271 -21.57 -39.69 24.50
C GLY A 271 -20.86 -39.22 23.22
N PHE A 272 -21.59 -39.14 22.12
CA PHE A 272 -21.13 -38.85 20.75
C PHE A 272 -20.11 -37.70 20.67
N HIS A 273 -18.90 -37.96 20.18
CA HIS A 273 -17.95 -36.94 19.72
C HIS A 273 -17.88 -36.98 18.19
N GLU A 274 -18.24 -35.86 17.57
CA GLU A 274 -18.01 -35.62 16.14
C GLU A 274 -16.50 -35.53 15.87
N PRO A 275 -15.97 -36.16 14.80
CA PRO A 275 -14.58 -36.02 14.41
C PRO A 275 -14.40 -34.67 13.69
N TRP A 276 -13.32 -33.94 14.01
CA TRP A 276 -12.83 -32.68 13.39
C TRP A 276 -13.02 -31.34 14.13
N ARG A 277 -12.88 -31.29 15.47
CA ARG A 277 -12.48 -30.05 16.15
C ARG A 277 -11.00 -30.15 16.57
N PRO A 278 -10.10 -29.27 16.07
CA PRO A 278 -8.76 -29.13 16.64
C PRO A 278 -8.87 -28.72 18.11
N ILE A 279 -8.09 -29.38 18.98
CA ILE A 279 -7.96 -28.98 20.39
C ILE A 279 -7.11 -27.70 20.41
N TRP A 280 -7.77 -26.54 20.31
CA TRP A 280 -7.14 -25.28 20.71
C TRP A 280 -7.14 -25.23 22.25
N PRO A 281 -6.02 -24.86 22.91
CA PRO A 281 -6.09 -24.57 24.34
C PRO A 281 -7.14 -23.48 24.55
N GLU A 282 -8.08 -23.69 25.47
CA GLU A 282 -9.06 -22.66 25.81
C GLU A 282 -8.32 -21.37 26.20
N PRO A 283 -8.84 -20.19 25.83
CA PRO A 283 -8.23 -18.95 26.26
C PRO A 283 -8.34 -18.89 27.78
N THR A 284 -7.23 -19.15 28.46
CA THR A 284 -7.07 -18.77 29.86
C THR A 284 -7.53 -17.32 29.96
N SER A 285 -8.59 -17.07 30.72
CA SER A 285 -9.06 -15.74 31.06
C SER A 285 -8.00 -15.04 31.90
N ARG A 286 -6.93 -14.57 31.23
CA ARG A 286 -5.98 -13.62 31.78
C ARG A 286 -6.75 -12.32 31.93
N SER A 287 -6.75 -11.79 33.14
CA SER A 287 -7.13 -10.41 33.41
C SER A 287 -6.47 -9.48 32.38
N VAL A 288 -7.29 -8.69 31.68
CA VAL A 288 -6.84 -7.70 30.70
C VAL A 288 -5.94 -6.70 31.41
N SER A 289 -4.63 -6.74 31.13
CA SER A 289 -3.65 -5.88 31.79
C SER A 289 -3.61 -4.49 31.13
N ALA A 290 -3.15 -3.45 31.83
CA ALA A 290 -2.93 -2.15 31.17
C ALA A 290 -1.85 -2.28 30.08
N TRP A 291 -2.02 -1.57 28.96
CA TRP A 291 -1.00 -1.50 27.91
C TRP A 291 0.28 -0.87 28.46
N GLN A 292 1.43 -1.40 28.05
CA GLN A 292 2.75 -0.89 28.41
C GLN A 292 3.68 -0.88 27.20
N PRO A 293 4.62 0.08 27.10
CA PRO A 293 5.66 0.07 26.09
C PRO A 293 6.74 -0.98 26.40
N GLY A 294 7.38 -1.51 25.36
CA GLY A 294 8.45 -2.52 25.47
C GLY A 294 7.96 -3.95 25.77
N VAL A 295 6.65 -4.20 25.73
CA VAL A 295 6.05 -5.50 26.00
C VAL A 295 5.76 -6.23 24.70
N SER A 296 6.12 -7.52 24.63
CA SER A 296 5.73 -8.38 23.52
C SER A 296 4.29 -8.84 23.68
N TYR A 297 3.45 -8.49 22.71
CA TYR A 297 2.05 -8.89 22.62
C TYR A 297 1.84 -9.86 21.47
N ALA A 298 1.16 -10.97 21.73
CA ALA A 298 0.71 -11.89 20.71
C ALA A 298 -0.60 -11.39 20.09
N ALA A 299 -0.88 -11.77 18.83
CA ALA A 299 -2.18 -11.51 18.23
C ALA A 299 -3.28 -12.18 19.08
N GLY A 300 -4.33 -11.42 19.38
CA GLY A 300 -5.41 -11.81 20.28
C GLY A 300 -5.24 -11.40 21.73
N ASP A 301 -4.04 -10.98 22.18
CA ASP A 301 -3.85 -10.46 23.54
C ASP A 301 -4.73 -9.23 23.77
N ARG A 302 -5.28 -9.09 24.97
CA ARG A 302 -6.13 -7.95 25.35
C ARG A 302 -5.45 -7.08 26.38
N VAL A 303 -5.50 -5.77 26.16
CA VAL A 303 -4.98 -4.75 27.07
C VAL A 303 -6.01 -3.64 27.31
N THR A 304 -5.84 -2.88 28.40
CA THR A 304 -6.59 -1.63 28.63
C THR A 304 -5.69 -0.41 28.43
N HIS A 305 -6.20 0.61 27.76
CA HIS A 305 -5.52 1.90 27.60
C HIS A 305 -6.55 3.03 27.70
N HIS A 306 -6.32 4.00 28.57
CA HIS A 306 -7.28 5.07 28.92
C HIS A 306 -8.72 4.59 29.19
N GLY A 307 -8.86 3.43 29.85
CA GLY A 307 -10.18 2.87 30.20
C GLY A 307 -10.90 2.17 29.05
N VAL A 308 -10.26 1.99 27.91
CA VAL A 308 -10.78 1.25 26.74
C VAL A 308 -10.01 -0.05 26.59
N THR A 309 -10.70 -1.14 26.27
CA THR A 309 -10.09 -2.44 25.98
C THR A 309 -9.67 -2.49 24.51
N TYR A 310 -8.47 -3.00 24.24
CA TYR A 310 -7.95 -3.23 22.91
C TYR A 310 -7.47 -4.68 22.80
N ARG A 311 -7.68 -5.28 21.63
CA ARG A 311 -7.13 -6.57 21.24
C ARG A 311 -5.97 -6.35 20.27
N CYS A 312 -4.83 -6.95 20.55
CA CYS A 312 -3.70 -7.01 19.65
C CYS A 312 -4.11 -7.72 18.35
N TRP A 313 -3.97 -7.04 17.21
CA TRP A 313 -4.31 -7.57 15.89
C TRP A 313 -3.12 -8.26 15.23
N GLN A 314 -1.94 -7.65 15.33
CA GLN A 314 -0.68 -8.18 14.80
C GLN A 314 0.29 -8.37 15.96
N ALA A 315 0.91 -9.55 16.08
CA ALA A 315 1.89 -9.79 17.13
C ALA A 315 3.09 -8.84 16.97
N HIS A 316 3.48 -8.16 18.05
CA HIS A 316 4.54 -7.15 18.01
C HIS A 316 5.14 -6.92 19.40
N THR A 317 6.28 -6.22 19.46
CA THR A 317 6.77 -5.61 20.71
C THR A 317 6.38 -4.13 20.69
N SER A 318 5.64 -3.67 21.71
CA SER A 318 5.15 -2.29 21.77
C SER A 318 6.29 -1.27 21.87
N GLN A 319 6.13 -0.12 21.20
CA GLN A 319 6.97 1.05 21.36
C GLN A 319 6.20 2.14 22.11
N ALA A 320 6.90 3.13 22.66
CA ALA A 320 6.27 4.20 23.45
C ALA A 320 5.24 5.01 22.65
N ASP A 321 5.45 5.16 21.33
CA ASP A 321 4.55 5.80 20.38
C ASP A 321 3.50 4.83 19.79
N TRP A 322 3.51 3.55 20.17
CA TRP A 322 2.57 2.52 19.71
C TRP A 322 1.41 2.28 20.69
N GLU A 323 0.93 3.36 21.28
CA GLU A 323 -0.27 3.31 22.12
C GLU A 323 -1.46 2.78 21.32
N PRO A 324 -2.34 1.95 21.90
CA PRO A 324 -3.42 1.29 21.16
C PRO A 324 -4.38 2.22 20.42
N GLN A 325 -4.55 3.46 20.91
CA GLN A 325 -5.39 4.47 20.28
C GLN A 325 -4.77 5.11 19.02
N ASN A 326 -3.44 5.10 18.93
CA ASN A 326 -2.68 5.75 17.87
C ASN A 326 -2.21 4.75 16.79
N THR A 327 -2.28 3.45 17.09
CA THR A 327 -1.79 2.37 16.21
C THR A 327 -2.87 1.33 15.92
N PRO A 328 -3.94 1.68 15.19
CA PRO A 328 -5.03 0.77 14.83
C PRO A 328 -4.57 -0.45 14.00
N ALA A 329 -3.39 -0.32 13.35
CA ALA A 329 -2.64 -1.39 12.72
C ALA A 329 -2.38 -2.59 13.63
N LEU A 330 -2.07 -2.31 14.89
CA LEU A 330 -1.58 -3.25 15.88
C LEU A 330 -2.65 -3.58 16.91
N TRP A 331 -3.65 -2.71 17.07
CA TRP A 331 -4.65 -2.79 18.13
C TRP A 331 -6.06 -2.50 17.61
N ILE A 332 -6.99 -3.42 17.88
CA ILE A 332 -8.41 -3.26 17.62
C ILE A 332 -9.10 -2.88 18.91
N ARG A 333 -9.80 -1.75 18.93
CA ARG A 333 -10.66 -1.37 20.06
C ARG A 333 -11.80 -2.39 20.22
N GLU A 334 -11.95 -2.94 21.41
CA GLU A 334 -13.11 -3.76 21.79
C GLU A 334 -14.10 -2.90 22.59
N SER A 335 -15.38 -3.04 22.26
CA SER A 335 -16.51 -2.30 22.86
C SER A 335 -16.84 -2.76 24.26
#